data_AF-A0A5B9EMQ0-F1
#
_entry.id   AF-A0A5B9EMQ0-F1
#
_cell.length_a   1.000
_cell.length_b   1.000
_cell.length_c   1.000
_cell.angle_alpha   90.00
_cell.angle_beta   90.00
_cell.angle_gamma   90.00
#
_symmetry.space_group_name_H-M   'P 1'
#
loop_
_entity.id
_entity.type
_entity.pdbx_description
1 polymer ?
#
loop_
_entity_poly.entity_id
_entity_poly.type
_entity_poly.pdbx_seq_one_letter_code
_entity_poly.pdbx_strand_id
1 'polypeptide(L)'
;MKYLAALLIAIALPLSAQEFIASNGPLTDDDFYNTVACGARPGGECQAPYVRWVPQNGEAITVAFQPVPATYPARLERALSFSLDRAIQQLNNTTGTIQLRRTYKSASADISIYLQDIVAGDDITGIGVHELEGVPIGAAIVQVWWNNGLEITEAVIVFASDIPLDEADSIMLEELTQGLGLLTDIRNPFYNDRSIFSEDSNSVRKLGPQDRMAIARHYSNSN
;
A
#
# COMPACT_ATOMS: atom_id res chain seq x y z
N MET A 1 30.04 -44.90 -31.06
CA MET A 1 30.15 -44.02 -29.88
C MET A 1 28.98 -43.05 -29.91
N LYS A 2 28.08 -43.13 -28.93
CA LYS A 2 26.84 -42.35 -28.83
C LYS A 2 27.19 -41.04 -28.12
N TYR A 3 27.01 -39.89 -28.78
CA TYR A 3 27.09 -38.59 -28.11
C TYR A 3 25.68 -38.20 -27.67
N LEU A 4 25.42 -38.25 -26.36
CA LEU A 4 24.24 -37.64 -25.74
C LEU A 4 24.40 -36.12 -25.80
N ALA A 5 23.53 -35.44 -26.53
CA ALA A 5 23.33 -34.00 -26.37
C ALA A 5 22.45 -33.77 -25.13
N ALA A 6 23.03 -33.20 -24.07
CA ALA A 6 22.30 -32.81 -22.88
C ALA A 6 21.50 -31.52 -23.17
N LEU A 7 20.18 -31.62 -23.12
CA LEU A 7 19.25 -30.51 -23.22
C LEU A 7 19.21 -29.80 -21.85
N LEU A 8 19.79 -28.60 -21.74
CA LEU A 8 19.64 -27.73 -20.59
C LEU A 8 18.23 -27.12 -20.63
N ILE A 9 17.34 -27.63 -19.79
CA ILE A 9 16.05 -27.00 -19.50
C ILE A 9 16.34 -25.90 -18.47
N ALA A 10 16.32 -24.64 -18.92
CA ALA A 10 16.30 -23.50 -18.03
C ALA A 10 14.92 -23.45 -17.34
N ILE A 11 14.87 -23.86 -16.07
CA ILE A 11 13.69 -23.68 -15.22
C ILE A 11 13.64 -22.19 -14.89
N ALA A 12 12.84 -21.43 -15.66
CA ALA A 12 12.45 -20.08 -15.27
C ALA A 12 11.48 -20.23 -14.10
N LEU A 13 11.99 -20.13 -12.87
CA LEU A 13 11.15 -19.92 -11.70
C LEU A 13 10.50 -18.54 -11.86
N PRO A 14 9.17 -18.41 -11.71
CA PRO A 14 8.57 -17.09 -11.61
C PRO A 14 9.20 -16.40 -10.40
N LEU A 15 9.85 -15.26 -10.61
CA LEU A 15 10.10 -14.33 -9.51
C LEU A 15 8.71 -13.85 -9.08
N SER A 16 8.18 -14.40 -8.00
CA SER A 16 7.22 -13.66 -7.19
C SER A 16 7.93 -12.35 -6.81
N ALA A 17 7.39 -11.22 -7.26
CA ALA A 17 7.84 -9.93 -6.76
C ALA A 17 7.74 -9.99 -5.24
N GLN A 18 8.86 -9.82 -4.55
CA GLN A 18 8.87 -9.81 -3.09
C GLN A 18 8.30 -8.46 -2.66
N GLU A 19 7.15 -8.46 -1.99
CA GLU A 19 6.40 -7.24 -1.63
C GLU A 19 7.05 -6.44 -0.48
N PHE A 20 8.08 -7.01 0.16
CA PHE A 20 8.83 -6.39 1.25
C PHE A 20 10.35 -6.43 1.04
N ILE A 21 11.05 -5.55 1.74
CA ILE A 21 12.51 -5.56 1.86
C ILE A 21 12.92 -6.00 3.26
N ALA A 22 13.71 -7.09 3.33
CA ALA A 22 14.29 -7.55 4.57
C ALA A 22 15.50 -6.69 4.98
N SER A 23 15.51 -6.25 6.24
CA SER A 23 16.62 -5.51 6.84
C SER A 23 16.76 -5.83 8.33
N ASN A 24 17.78 -5.29 9.00
CA ASN A 24 18.00 -5.52 10.43
C ASN A 24 18.40 -4.23 11.13
N GLY A 25 17.87 -4.03 12.34
CA GLY A 25 18.19 -2.88 13.17
C GLY A 25 17.59 -1.57 12.64
N PRO A 26 17.88 -0.43 13.29
CA PRO A 26 17.39 0.87 12.84
C PRO A 26 17.97 1.22 11.47
N LEU A 27 17.11 1.65 10.54
CA LEU A 27 17.53 2.24 9.28
C LEU A 27 17.76 3.75 9.44
N THR A 28 18.68 4.28 8.63
CA THR A 28 18.78 5.73 8.45
C THR A 28 17.51 6.27 7.79
N ASP A 29 17.23 7.57 7.91
CA ASP A 29 16.07 8.17 7.23
C ASP A 29 16.16 8.05 5.70
N ASP A 30 17.35 8.07 5.14
CA ASP A 30 17.58 7.83 3.70
C ASP A 30 17.24 6.39 3.32
N ASP A 31 17.76 5.41 4.06
CA ASP A 31 17.49 3.99 3.80
C ASP A 31 16.02 3.65 4.01
N PHE A 32 15.41 4.16 5.09
CA PHE A 32 14.00 3.97 5.37
C PHE A 32 13.14 4.53 4.23
N TYR A 33 13.36 5.80 3.84
CA TYR A 33 12.62 6.43 2.76
C TYR A 33 12.78 5.70 1.43
N ASN A 34 14.01 5.37 1.03
CA ASN A 34 14.26 4.69 -0.24
C ASN A 34 13.69 3.26 -0.23
N THR A 35 13.69 2.59 0.92
CA THR A 35 13.06 1.27 1.06
C THR A 35 11.57 1.38 0.78
N VAL A 36 10.84 2.23 1.50
CA VAL A 36 9.38 2.28 1.39
C VAL A 36 8.88 2.93 0.10
N ALA A 37 9.66 3.84 -0.50
CA ALA A 37 9.20 4.63 -1.65
C ALA A 37 9.65 4.08 -3.01
N CYS A 38 10.70 3.26 -3.07
CA CYS A 38 11.23 2.72 -4.32
C CYS A 38 11.76 1.27 -4.21
N GLY A 39 11.53 0.61 -3.08
CA GLY A 39 11.98 -0.76 -2.84
C GLY A 39 13.50 -0.92 -2.74
N ALA A 40 14.26 0.12 -2.44
CA ALA A 40 15.71 -0.02 -2.31
C ALA A 40 16.06 -0.93 -1.12
N ARG A 41 17.11 -1.75 -1.27
CA ARG A 41 17.75 -2.37 -0.10
C ARG A 41 18.55 -1.28 0.65
N PRO A 42 18.77 -1.39 1.96
CA PRO A 42 19.60 -0.42 2.69
C PRO A 42 20.98 -0.24 2.03
N GLY A 43 21.36 1.00 1.73
CA GLY A 43 22.57 1.37 1.00
C GLY A 43 22.60 0.99 -0.49
N GLY A 44 21.49 0.48 -1.03
CA GLY A 44 21.35 0.03 -2.41
C GLY A 44 20.58 1.00 -3.31
N GLU A 45 20.50 0.64 -4.58
CA GLU A 45 19.74 1.38 -5.60
C GLU A 45 18.24 1.07 -5.52
N CYS A 46 17.42 2.01 -6.01
CA CYS A 46 15.98 1.81 -6.17
C CYS A 46 15.65 0.68 -7.14
N GLN A 47 14.63 -0.12 -6.81
CA GLN A 47 14.14 -1.21 -7.64
C GLN A 47 12.93 -0.81 -8.49
N ALA A 48 12.23 0.26 -8.08
CA ALA A 48 11.12 0.89 -8.79
C ALA A 48 11.33 2.41 -8.88
N PRO A 49 10.68 3.12 -9.81
CA PRO A 49 10.67 4.58 -9.78
C PRO A 49 9.91 5.12 -8.57
N TYR A 50 10.26 6.32 -8.12
CA TYR A 50 9.40 7.07 -7.21
C TYR A 50 8.18 7.57 -7.97
N VAL A 51 6.99 7.17 -7.52
CA VAL A 51 5.72 7.62 -8.07
C VAL A 51 4.95 8.36 -7.00
N ARG A 52 4.26 9.45 -7.36
CA ARG A 52 3.54 10.30 -6.41
C ARG A 52 2.34 10.95 -7.04
N TRP A 53 1.34 11.30 -6.23
CA TRP A 53 0.27 12.18 -6.68
C TRP A 53 0.82 13.59 -6.95
N VAL A 54 0.34 14.23 -8.03
CA VAL A 54 0.62 15.63 -8.34
C VAL A 54 -0.72 16.37 -8.41
N PRO A 55 -1.21 16.88 -7.26
CA PRO A 55 -2.53 17.50 -7.22
C PRO A 55 -2.57 18.75 -8.09
N GLN A 56 -3.52 18.79 -9.01
CA GLN A 56 -3.73 19.96 -9.86
C GLN A 56 -4.37 21.08 -9.03
N ASN A 57 -3.81 22.29 -9.08
CA ASN A 57 -4.39 23.50 -8.48
C ASN A 57 -4.78 23.39 -6.99
N GLY A 58 -4.09 22.56 -6.20
CA GLY A 58 -4.37 22.38 -4.78
C GLY A 58 -5.64 21.57 -4.48
N GLU A 59 -6.16 20.82 -5.46
CA GLU A 59 -7.25 19.88 -5.23
C GLU A 59 -6.82 18.77 -4.26
N ALA A 60 -7.77 18.31 -3.44
CA ALA A 60 -7.53 17.21 -2.51
C ALA A 60 -7.67 15.87 -3.24
N ILE A 61 -6.75 14.94 -2.97
CA ILE A 61 -6.84 13.54 -3.37
C ILE A 61 -8.09 12.93 -2.72
N THR A 62 -9.03 12.48 -3.54
CA THR A 62 -10.31 11.96 -3.10
C THR A 62 -10.24 10.48 -2.77
N VAL A 63 -10.90 10.08 -1.69
CA VAL A 63 -10.96 8.68 -1.25
C VAL A 63 -12.42 8.26 -1.06
N ALA A 64 -12.82 7.14 -1.66
CA ALA A 64 -14.18 6.62 -1.54
C ALA A 64 -14.22 5.11 -1.31
N PHE A 65 -15.17 4.66 -0.48
CA PHE A 65 -15.59 3.26 -0.51
C PHE A 65 -16.48 3.03 -1.73
N GLN A 66 -16.21 1.94 -2.46
CA GLN A 66 -17.08 1.42 -3.50
C GLN A 66 -18.28 0.66 -2.89
N PRO A 67 -19.28 0.25 -3.70
CA PRO A 67 -20.39 -0.55 -3.18
C PRO A 67 -19.90 -1.76 -2.39
N VAL A 68 -20.39 -1.90 -1.16
CA VAL A 68 -20.00 -2.98 -0.25
C VAL A 68 -21.03 -4.11 -0.39
N PRO A 69 -20.60 -5.37 -0.63
CA PRO A 69 -21.51 -6.50 -0.66
C PRO A 69 -22.27 -6.64 0.66
N ALA A 70 -23.54 -7.02 0.60
CA ALA A 70 -24.36 -7.21 1.80
C ALA A 70 -23.85 -8.34 2.72
N THR A 71 -23.00 -9.22 2.20
CA THR A 71 -22.37 -10.31 2.95
C THR A 71 -21.15 -9.87 3.74
N TYR A 72 -20.55 -8.71 3.40
CA TYR A 72 -19.38 -8.20 4.13
C TYR A 72 -19.74 -7.90 5.60
N PRO A 73 -18.87 -8.23 6.58
CA PRO A 73 -19.18 -8.05 7.99
C PRO A 73 -19.43 -6.57 8.37
N ALA A 74 -20.69 -6.24 8.69
CA ALA A 74 -21.11 -4.86 8.97
C ALA A 74 -20.34 -4.18 10.12
N ARG A 75 -19.83 -4.95 11.09
CA ARG A 75 -19.00 -4.42 12.18
C ARG A 75 -17.61 -4.00 11.68
N LEU A 76 -17.03 -4.77 10.77
CA LEU A 76 -15.74 -4.46 10.15
C LEU A 76 -15.87 -3.31 9.14
N GLU A 77 -16.92 -3.28 8.32
CA GLU A 77 -17.20 -2.12 7.42
C GLU A 77 -17.23 -0.82 8.22
N ARG A 78 -17.95 -0.81 9.34
CA ARG A 78 -18.03 0.36 10.22
C ARG A 78 -16.67 0.71 10.82
N ALA A 79 -15.89 -0.28 11.25
CA ALA A 79 -14.56 -0.06 11.80
C ALA A 79 -13.64 0.59 10.77
N LEU A 80 -13.52 0.01 9.57
CA LEU A 80 -12.71 0.53 8.46
C LEU A 80 -13.18 1.91 8.02
N SER A 81 -14.50 2.18 8.02
CA SER A 81 -15.03 3.50 7.74
C SER A 81 -14.52 4.56 8.73
N PHE A 82 -14.44 4.24 10.02
CA PHE A 82 -13.87 5.17 11.01
C PHE A 82 -12.35 5.23 10.95
N SER A 83 -11.69 4.10 10.63
CA SER A 83 -10.24 4.06 10.43
C SER A 83 -9.82 4.96 9.28
N LEU A 84 -10.60 5.01 8.18
CA LEU A 84 -10.34 5.89 7.04
C LEU A 84 -10.32 7.36 7.47
N ASP A 85 -11.32 7.80 8.24
CA ASP A 85 -11.39 9.19 8.71
C ASP A 85 -10.19 9.55 9.59
N ARG A 86 -9.74 8.61 10.44
CA ARG A 86 -8.53 8.78 11.26
C ARG A 86 -7.26 8.80 10.42
N ALA A 87 -7.13 7.92 9.44
CA ALA A 87 -5.97 7.84 8.55
C ALA A 87 -5.81 9.11 7.73
N ILE A 88 -6.90 9.60 7.12
CA ILE A 88 -6.93 10.89 6.41
C ILE A 88 -6.48 12.04 7.32
N GLN A 89 -6.99 12.09 8.56
CA GLN A 89 -6.59 13.13 9.51
C GLN A 89 -5.08 13.08 9.81
N GLN A 90 -4.52 11.88 10.03
CA GLN A 90 -3.08 11.73 10.32
C GLN A 90 -2.20 12.13 9.13
N LEU A 91 -2.57 11.73 7.91
CA LEU A 91 -1.85 12.06 6.69
C LEU A 91 -1.89 13.57 6.40
N ASN A 92 -3.06 14.20 6.49
CA ASN A 92 -3.21 15.65 6.30
C ASN A 92 -2.42 16.47 7.34
N ASN A 93 -2.20 15.92 8.54
CA ASN A 93 -1.39 16.55 9.58
C ASN A 93 0.13 16.36 9.39
N THR A 94 0.55 15.50 8.46
CA THR A 94 1.97 15.15 8.25
C THR A 94 2.65 16.09 7.26
N THR A 95 1.96 16.47 6.18
CA THR A 95 2.47 17.41 5.18
C THR A 95 1.35 18.35 4.72
N GLY A 96 1.70 19.62 4.49
CA GLY A 96 0.78 20.60 3.91
C GLY A 96 0.72 20.56 2.37
N THR A 97 1.52 19.71 1.73
CA THR A 97 1.66 19.70 0.26
C THR A 97 0.53 18.94 -0.43
N ILE A 98 0.07 17.85 0.18
CA ILE A 98 -1.10 17.11 -0.27
C ILE A 98 -2.20 17.20 0.78
N GLN A 99 -3.44 17.07 0.33
CA GLN A 99 -4.61 16.94 1.20
C GLN A 99 -5.42 15.77 0.70
N LEU A 100 -5.88 14.92 1.60
CA LEU A 100 -6.81 13.84 1.34
C LEU A 100 -8.20 14.26 1.81
N ARG A 101 -9.21 13.88 1.04
CA ARG A 101 -10.61 14.13 1.40
C ARG A 101 -11.45 12.91 1.09
N ARG A 102 -12.18 12.43 2.09
CA ARG A 102 -13.22 11.44 1.88
C ARG A 102 -14.35 12.04 1.05
N THR A 103 -14.82 11.31 0.04
CA THR A 103 -15.98 11.68 -0.77
C THR A 103 -17.14 10.70 -0.56
N TYR A 104 -18.24 10.89 -1.29
CA TYR A 104 -19.43 10.06 -1.16
C TYR A 104 -19.14 8.60 -1.54
N LYS A 105 -19.81 7.66 -0.85
CA LYS A 105 -19.74 6.23 -1.18
C LYS A 105 -20.18 6.01 -2.63
N SER A 106 -19.46 5.14 -3.33
CA SER A 106 -19.66 4.81 -4.75
C SER A 106 -19.41 5.96 -5.73
N ALA A 107 -18.83 7.07 -5.29
CA ALA A 107 -18.33 8.10 -6.22
C ALA A 107 -17.05 7.61 -6.90
N SER A 108 -16.78 8.13 -8.10
CA SER A 108 -15.42 8.09 -8.64
C SER A 108 -14.51 8.90 -7.70
N ALA A 109 -13.35 8.31 -7.40
CA ALA A 109 -12.35 8.87 -6.50
C ALA A 109 -10.96 8.49 -6.99
N ASP A 110 -9.97 9.31 -6.64
CA ASP A 110 -8.56 9.06 -6.95
C ASP A 110 -8.07 7.76 -6.30
N ILE A 111 -8.53 7.51 -5.07
CA ILE A 111 -8.32 6.26 -4.32
C ILE A 111 -9.67 5.58 -4.07
N SER A 112 -9.86 4.42 -4.69
CA SER A 112 -11.06 3.59 -4.53
C SER A 112 -10.83 2.43 -3.56
N ILE A 113 -11.67 2.32 -2.55
CA ILE A 113 -11.60 1.26 -1.53
C ILE A 113 -12.72 0.24 -1.75
N TYR A 114 -12.34 -1.02 -1.96
CA TYR A 114 -13.24 -2.15 -2.08
C TYR A 114 -13.20 -2.99 -0.81
N LEU A 115 -14.37 -3.34 -0.31
CA LEU A 115 -14.53 -4.32 0.77
C LEU A 115 -15.07 -5.59 0.13
N GLN A 116 -14.32 -6.69 0.20
CA GLN A 116 -14.67 -7.95 -0.44
C GLN A 116 -14.93 -9.01 0.61
N ASP A 117 -15.99 -9.79 0.43
CA ASP A 117 -16.31 -10.90 1.33
C ASP A 117 -15.52 -12.15 0.93
N ILE A 118 -14.20 -12.02 1.07
CA ILE A 118 -13.17 -13.02 0.83
C ILE A 118 -12.20 -12.96 2.00
N VAL A 119 -11.51 -14.05 2.30
CA VAL A 119 -10.53 -14.10 3.40
C VAL A 119 -9.10 -14.11 2.87
N ALA A 120 -8.13 -13.88 3.75
CA ALA A 120 -6.73 -13.98 3.38
C ALA A 120 -6.41 -15.34 2.72
N GLY A 121 -5.77 -15.28 1.54
CA GLY A 121 -5.45 -16.42 0.68
C GLY A 121 -6.47 -16.72 -0.42
N ASP A 122 -7.67 -16.12 -0.38
CA ASP A 122 -8.64 -16.19 -1.47
C ASP A 122 -8.23 -15.24 -2.62
N ASP A 123 -8.69 -15.55 -3.83
CA ASP A 123 -8.49 -14.70 -5.00
C ASP A 123 -9.50 -13.55 -5.03
N ILE A 124 -9.02 -12.34 -5.35
CA ILE A 124 -9.88 -11.18 -5.62
C ILE A 124 -10.65 -11.42 -6.91
N THR A 125 -11.98 -11.24 -6.87
CA THR A 125 -12.84 -11.38 -8.05
C THR A 125 -13.97 -10.37 -8.07
N GLY A 126 -14.40 -9.96 -9.27
CA GLY A 126 -15.65 -9.23 -9.47
C GLY A 126 -15.63 -7.75 -9.03
N ILE A 127 -14.45 -7.16 -8.87
CA ILE A 127 -14.29 -5.73 -8.57
C ILE A 127 -14.14 -4.87 -9.83
N GLY A 128 -13.90 -5.50 -10.99
CA GLY A 128 -13.81 -4.83 -12.28
C GLY A 128 -12.45 -4.16 -12.54
N VAL A 129 -11.42 -4.54 -11.77
CA VAL A 129 -10.04 -4.07 -11.89
C VAL A 129 -9.21 -5.24 -12.42
N HIS A 130 -8.94 -5.26 -13.72
CA HIS A 130 -8.42 -6.44 -14.43
C HIS A 130 -7.12 -7.00 -13.82
N GLU A 131 -6.23 -6.12 -13.37
CA GLU A 131 -4.93 -6.44 -12.80
C GLU A 131 -5.02 -7.14 -11.44
N LEU A 132 -6.15 -6.99 -10.74
CA LEU A 132 -6.39 -7.61 -9.44
C LEU A 132 -7.26 -8.88 -9.54
N GLU A 133 -7.90 -9.14 -10.67
CA GLU A 133 -8.72 -10.35 -10.84
C GLU A 133 -7.83 -11.62 -10.79
N GLY A 134 -8.11 -12.51 -9.84
CA GLY A 134 -7.34 -13.74 -9.63
C GLY A 134 -6.08 -13.57 -8.78
N VAL A 135 -5.87 -12.39 -8.17
CA VAL A 135 -4.73 -12.16 -7.27
C VAL A 135 -5.10 -12.62 -5.85
N PRO A 136 -4.31 -13.50 -5.21
CA PRO A 136 -4.52 -13.87 -3.81
C PRO A 136 -4.35 -12.67 -2.89
N ILE A 137 -5.30 -12.44 -1.99
CA ILE A 137 -5.24 -11.31 -1.04
C ILE A 137 -4.60 -11.71 0.29
N GLY A 138 -3.88 -10.79 0.92
CA GLY A 138 -3.58 -10.85 2.35
C GLY A 138 -4.74 -10.31 3.19
N ALA A 139 -4.44 -9.46 4.17
CA ALA A 139 -5.47 -8.67 4.85
C ALA A 139 -6.02 -7.56 3.94
N ALA A 140 -5.14 -6.97 3.13
CA ALA A 140 -5.48 -6.02 2.09
C ALA A 140 -4.44 -6.07 0.96
N ILE A 141 -4.71 -5.36 -0.12
CA ILE A 141 -3.76 -5.11 -1.21
C ILE A 141 -3.98 -3.70 -1.77
N VAL A 142 -2.88 -3.05 -2.14
CA VAL A 142 -2.87 -1.78 -2.87
C VAL A 142 -2.37 -1.99 -4.29
N GLN A 143 -3.07 -1.40 -5.25
CA GLN A 143 -2.58 -1.21 -6.61
C GLN A 143 -2.57 0.27 -6.95
N VAL A 144 -1.47 0.73 -7.55
CA VAL A 144 -1.31 2.11 -8.00
C VAL A 144 -0.97 2.11 -9.49
N TRP A 145 -1.53 3.06 -10.23
CA TRP A 145 -1.19 3.31 -11.63
C TRP A 145 -0.64 4.73 -11.78
N TRP A 146 0.31 4.89 -12.69
CA TRP A 146 0.95 6.16 -12.96
C TRP A 146 1.17 6.37 -14.45
N ASN A 147 1.30 7.64 -14.84
CA ASN A 147 1.58 8.04 -16.21
C ASN A 147 3.10 8.01 -16.52
N ASN A 148 3.49 8.33 -17.76
CA ASN A 148 4.91 8.39 -18.16
C ASN A 148 5.75 9.44 -17.39
N GLY A 149 5.09 10.39 -16.73
CA GLY A 149 5.71 11.38 -15.85
C GLY A 149 5.91 10.90 -14.41
N LEU A 150 5.61 9.62 -14.11
CA LEU A 150 5.63 9.04 -12.76
C LEU A 150 4.62 9.68 -11.80
N GLU A 151 3.59 10.31 -12.35
CA GLU A 151 2.49 10.88 -11.58
C GLU A 151 1.44 9.79 -11.40
N ILE A 152 1.06 9.53 -10.15
CA ILE A 152 -0.04 8.62 -9.84
C ILE A 152 -1.33 9.20 -10.43
N THR A 153 -2.07 8.35 -11.12
CA THR A 153 -3.35 8.69 -11.75
C THR A 153 -4.53 8.00 -11.07
N GLU A 154 -4.27 6.85 -10.44
CA GLU A 154 -5.30 6.03 -9.79
C GLU A 154 -4.66 5.15 -8.72
N ALA A 155 -5.38 4.91 -7.63
CA ALA A 155 -5.08 3.85 -6.69
C ALA A 155 -6.34 3.07 -6.29
N VAL A 156 -6.17 1.77 -6.09
CA VAL A 156 -7.20 0.85 -5.60
C VAL A 156 -6.68 0.18 -4.35
N ILE A 157 -7.53 0.09 -3.33
CA ILE A 157 -7.27 -0.67 -2.10
C ILE A 157 -8.39 -1.69 -1.94
N VAL A 158 -8.04 -2.95 -1.74
CA VAL A 158 -9.00 -4.02 -1.47
C VAL A 158 -8.76 -4.57 -0.07
N PHE A 159 -9.80 -4.71 0.74
CA PHE A 159 -9.75 -5.31 2.08
C PHE A 159 -10.50 -6.64 2.13
N ALA A 160 -9.90 -7.64 2.77
CA ALA A 160 -10.53 -8.93 3.10
C ALA A 160 -11.51 -8.80 4.29
N SER A 161 -12.41 -9.78 4.43
CA SER A 161 -13.48 -9.76 5.43
C SER A 161 -13.10 -10.37 6.79
N ASP A 162 -11.93 -11.01 6.90
CA ASP A 162 -11.44 -11.66 8.12
C ASP A 162 -10.44 -10.81 8.92
N ILE A 163 -10.26 -9.53 8.56
CA ILE A 163 -9.40 -8.59 9.30
C ILE A 163 -9.85 -8.48 10.77
N PRO A 164 -8.93 -8.68 11.73
CA PRO A 164 -9.22 -8.42 13.15
C PRO A 164 -9.62 -6.96 13.37
N LEU A 165 -10.70 -6.73 14.13
CA LEU A 165 -11.25 -5.39 14.33
C LEU A 165 -10.28 -4.42 15.01
N ASP A 166 -9.34 -4.94 15.78
CA ASP A 166 -8.29 -4.19 16.45
C ASP A 166 -7.06 -3.92 15.56
N GLU A 167 -7.00 -4.50 14.37
CA GLU A 167 -5.98 -4.21 13.35
C GLU A 167 -6.47 -3.24 12.26
N ALA A 168 -7.80 -3.06 12.14
CA ALA A 168 -8.43 -2.21 11.12
C ALA A 168 -7.90 -0.76 11.07
N ASP A 169 -7.37 -0.22 12.17
CA ASP A 169 -6.72 1.10 12.21
C ASP A 169 -5.32 1.11 11.60
N SER A 170 -4.53 0.07 11.89
CA SER A 170 -3.15 -0.07 11.40
C SER A 170 -3.17 -0.29 9.89
N ILE A 171 -3.90 -1.32 9.46
CA ILE A 171 -3.97 -1.73 8.05
C ILE A 171 -4.53 -0.58 7.20
N MET A 172 -5.65 0.05 7.58
CA MET A 172 -6.17 1.19 6.81
C MET A 172 -5.17 2.36 6.69
N LEU A 173 -4.39 2.64 7.73
CA LEU A 173 -3.39 3.70 7.69
C LEU A 173 -2.21 3.33 6.79
N GLU A 174 -1.77 2.08 6.84
CA GLU A 174 -0.75 1.50 5.96
C GLU A 174 -1.17 1.54 4.50
N GLU A 175 -2.27 0.88 4.14
CA GLU A 175 -2.75 0.79 2.76
C GLU A 175 -3.00 2.18 2.16
N LEU A 176 -3.57 3.11 2.95
CA LEU A 176 -3.78 4.47 2.47
C LEU A 176 -2.45 5.21 2.26
N THR A 177 -1.42 4.93 3.05
CA THR A 177 -0.08 5.48 2.87
C THR A 177 0.62 4.86 1.66
N GLN A 178 0.47 3.55 1.44
CA GLN A 178 0.97 2.87 0.25
C GLN A 178 0.28 3.40 -1.02
N GLY A 179 -1.03 3.64 -0.98
CA GLY A 179 -1.80 4.29 -2.06
C GLY A 179 -1.34 5.73 -2.40
N LEU A 180 -0.48 6.32 -1.57
CA LEU A 180 0.20 7.59 -1.84
C LEU A 180 1.59 7.41 -2.48
N GLY A 181 2.01 6.20 -2.84
CA GLY A 181 3.27 5.92 -3.53
C GLY A 181 4.42 5.44 -2.65
N LEU A 182 4.15 5.07 -1.38
CA LEU A 182 5.13 4.44 -0.49
C LEU A 182 4.84 2.94 -0.38
N LEU A 183 5.07 2.19 -1.47
CA LEU A 183 4.47 0.88 -1.73
C LEU A 183 5.15 -0.34 -1.09
N THR A 184 6.26 -0.17 -0.38
CA THR A 184 7.09 -1.33 0.02
C THR A 184 7.19 -1.48 1.52
N ASP A 185 6.87 -2.68 1.99
CA ASP A 185 6.98 -3.01 3.40
C ASP A 185 8.40 -3.40 3.81
N ILE A 186 8.65 -3.29 5.10
CA ILE A 186 9.93 -3.58 5.71
C ILE A 186 9.77 -4.77 6.63
N ARG A 187 10.43 -5.88 6.27
CA ARG A 187 10.61 -7.00 7.19
C ARG A 187 11.81 -6.76 8.08
N ASN A 188 11.57 -6.22 9.27
CA ASN A 188 12.61 -5.91 10.26
C ASN A 188 11.99 -5.76 11.66
N PRO A 189 12.35 -6.62 12.63
CA PRO A 189 11.77 -6.60 13.98
C PRO A 189 11.89 -5.28 14.73
N PHE A 190 12.82 -4.40 14.34
CA PHE A 190 12.92 -3.05 14.90
C PHE A 190 11.67 -2.21 14.59
N TYR A 191 10.91 -2.51 13.55
CA TYR A 191 9.79 -1.69 13.10
C TYR A 191 8.41 -2.17 13.56
N ASN A 192 8.30 -3.39 14.11
CA ASN A 192 7.03 -4.03 14.49
C ASN A 192 6.10 -3.18 15.38
N ASP A 193 6.67 -2.32 16.24
CA ASP A 193 5.95 -1.43 17.14
C ASP A 193 6.23 0.06 16.88
N ARG A 194 6.83 0.40 15.72
CA ARG A 194 7.33 1.76 15.41
C ARG A 194 6.84 2.35 14.09
N SER A 195 6.59 1.50 13.09
CA SER A 195 6.26 1.92 11.74
C SER A 195 5.03 1.17 11.24
N ILE A 196 4.21 1.89 10.47
CA ILE A 196 3.10 1.30 9.71
C ILE A 196 3.57 0.44 8.53
N PHE A 197 4.82 0.57 8.06
CA PHE A 197 5.40 -0.25 6.97
C PHE A 197 5.99 -1.58 7.48
N SER A 198 5.49 -2.10 8.59
CA SER A 198 6.03 -3.31 9.20
C SER A 198 5.31 -4.54 8.67
N GLU A 199 5.96 -5.25 7.74
CA GLU A 199 5.49 -6.51 7.15
C GLU A 199 4.97 -7.53 8.18
N ASP A 200 5.63 -7.65 9.35
CA ASP A 200 5.31 -8.68 10.33
C ASP A 200 4.38 -8.19 11.47
N SER A 201 3.82 -6.98 11.42
CA SER A 201 3.02 -6.45 12.53
C SER A 201 2.04 -5.31 12.20
N ASN A 202 0.78 -5.51 12.61
CA ASN A 202 -0.30 -4.51 12.56
C ASN A 202 -0.52 -3.77 13.90
N SER A 203 0.52 -3.63 14.73
CA SER A 203 0.38 -3.04 16.08
C SER A 203 0.33 -1.51 16.09
N VAL A 204 0.79 -0.86 15.01
CA VAL A 204 1.01 0.58 14.92
C VAL A 204 -0.21 1.30 14.34
N ARG A 205 -0.98 1.98 15.20
CA ARG A 205 -2.19 2.71 14.78
C ARG A 205 -1.98 4.20 14.52
N LYS A 206 -0.73 4.66 14.63
CA LYS A 206 -0.35 6.06 14.43
C LYS A 206 0.97 6.15 13.72
N LEU A 207 1.10 7.10 12.80
CA LEU A 207 2.36 7.34 12.09
C LEU A 207 3.49 7.57 13.10
N GLY A 208 4.57 6.81 12.97
CA GLY A 208 5.80 6.98 13.71
C GLY A 208 6.61 8.20 13.24
N PRO A 209 7.74 8.51 13.89
CA PRO A 209 8.64 9.56 13.43
C PRO A 209 9.16 9.33 12.00
N GLN A 210 9.59 8.11 11.67
CA GLN A 210 10.13 7.79 10.33
C GLN A 210 9.02 7.72 9.27
N ASP A 211 7.82 7.24 9.60
CA ASP A 211 6.66 7.27 8.69
C ASP A 211 6.34 8.71 8.27
N ARG A 212 6.23 9.61 9.26
CA ARG A 212 5.98 11.03 8.99
C ARG A 212 7.10 11.67 8.18
N MET A 213 8.35 11.35 8.48
CA MET A 213 9.51 11.81 7.72
C MET A 213 9.43 11.33 6.26
N ALA A 214 9.16 10.05 6.03
CA ALA A 214 9.09 9.47 4.70
C ALA A 214 7.97 10.12 3.88
N ILE A 215 6.77 10.26 4.44
CA ILE A 215 5.62 10.93 3.80
C ILE A 215 5.94 12.39 3.50
N ALA A 216 6.47 13.14 4.47
CA ALA A 216 6.83 14.53 4.27
C ALA A 216 7.87 14.67 3.15
N ARG A 217 8.96 13.90 3.20
CA ARG A 217 10.02 13.89 2.19
C ARG A 217 9.49 13.53 0.80
N HIS A 218 8.62 12.53 0.72
CA HIS A 218 8.02 12.07 -0.55
C HIS A 218 7.31 13.20 -1.30
N TYR A 219 6.64 14.10 -0.56
CA TYR A 219 5.89 15.21 -1.14
C TYR A 219 6.62 16.58 -1.10
N SER A 220 7.71 16.70 -0.34
CA SER A 220 8.48 17.97 -0.22
C SER A 220 9.35 18.28 -1.45
N ASN A 221 9.81 17.25 -2.18
CA ASN A 221 10.75 17.40 -3.30
C ASN A 221 10.02 17.70 -4.64
N SER A 222 8.96 18.50 -4.58
CA SER A 222 8.12 18.86 -5.72
C SER A 222 8.43 20.30 -6.15
N ASN A 223 9.58 20.51 -6.79
CA ASN A 223 9.91 21.74 -7.51
C ASN A 223 10.40 21.40 -8.91
#